data_AF-A0AAU1KF06-F1
#
_entry.id   AF-A0AAU1KF06-F1
#
_cell.length_a   1.000
_cell.length_b   1.000
_cell.length_c   1.000
_cell.angle_alpha   90.00
_cell.angle_beta   90.00
_cell.angle_gamma   90.00
#
_symmetry.space_group_name_H-M   'P 1'
#
loop_
_entity.id
_entity.type
_entity.pdbx_description
1 polymer ?
#
loop_
_entity_poly.entity_id
_entity_poly.type
_entity_poly.pdbx_seq_one_letter_code
_entity_poly.pdbx_strand_id
1 'polypeptide(L)'
;MYEPSRPKSVVQRVDAHRADTASYPHSSRGEALDIQLAGHLAALLAVTDELGLDDDGAVRIAAQVTRLRGSHPVRVAYPALADGADARTLHRRARDLAARALLVAASRADTAAAILAAQRMDAHTAALEAPDRAGAQAGAH
;
A
#
# COMPACT_ATOMS: atom_id res chain seq x y z
N MET A 1 31.17 42.56 34.92
CA MET A 1 31.30 42.68 33.45
C MET A 1 31.15 41.29 32.89
N TYR A 2 30.04 40.99 32.22
CA TYR A 2 29.73 39.66 31.69
C TYR A 2 30.60 39.39 30.45
N GLU A 3 31.28 38.24 30.42
CA GLU A 3 32.06 37.82 29.26
C GLU A 3 31.17 37.48 28.06
N PRO A 4 31.62 37.73 26.81
CA PRO A 4 30.80 37.57 25.62
C PRO A 4 30.59 36.11 25.25
N SER A 5 29.42 35.82 24.68
CA SER A 5 28.99 34.50 24.23
C SER A 5 29.91 33.93 23.14
N ARG A 6 30.50 32.76 23.43
CA ARG A 6 31.23 31.91 22.48
C ARG A 6 30.26 31.40 21.39
N PRO A 7 30.44 31.72 20.08
CA PRO A 7 29.71 31.03 19.04
C PRO A 7 30.25 29.59 18.93
N LYS A 8 29.36 28.60 18.91
CA LYS A 8 29.72 27.22 18.58
C LYS A 8 30.26 27.20 17.16
N SER A 9 31.54 26.88 17.02
CA SER A 9 32.20 26.62 15.76
C SER A 9 31.59 25.35 15.14
N VAL A 10 30.75 25.52 14.13
CA VAL A 10 30.27 24.40 13.31
C VAL A 10 31.45 24.00 12.44
N VAL A 11 32.04 22.85 12.75
CA VAL A 11 33.02 22.19 11.90
C VAL A 11 32.32 21.80 10.60
N GLN A 12 32.49 22.63 9.57
CA GLN A 12 32.35 22.24 8.17
C GLN A 12 33.50 21.25 7.87
N ARG A 13 33.24 19.96 8.08
CA ARG A 13 33.97 18.93 7.33
C ARG A 13 33.22 18.74 6.04
N VAL A 14 33.80 19.18 4.92
CA VAL A 14 34.14 18.33 3.77
C VAL A 14 34.96 19.21 2.83
N ASP A 15 36.27 18.99 2.84
CA ASP A 15 37.12 19.32 1.70
C ASP A 15 37.53 18.01 1.02
N ALA A 16 37.17 17.95 -0.27
CA ALA A 16 37.81 17.28 -1.39
C ALA A 16 38.42 15.88 -1.21
N HIS A 17 37.85 14.85 -1.87
CA HIS A 17 38.48 14.24 -3.04
C HIS A 17 37.56 13.23 -3.76
N ARG A 18 37.31 13.50 -5.05
CA ARG A 18 37.31 12.55 -6.18
C ARG A 18 36.45 11.27 -6.10
N ALA A 19 35.55 11.19 -7.08
CA ALA A 19 34.77 10.04 -7.57
C ALA A 19 33.35 9.91 -6.97
N ASP A 20 32.40 9.77 -7.90
CA ASP A 20 30.96 9.67 -7.71
C ASP A 20 30.26 10.94 -7.19
N THR A 21 29.87 11.80 -8.14
CA THR A 21 28.54 12.41 -8.05
C THR A 21 27.51 11.28 -8.11
N ALA A 22 27.39 10.52 -7.01
CA ALA A 22 26.23 9.72 -6.70
C ALA A 22 25.09 10.74 -6.64
N SER A 23 24.47 10.93 -7.80
CA SER A 23 23.36 11.82 -8.02
C SER A 23 22.23 11.33 -7.12
N TYR A 24 22.18 11.86 -5.90
CA TYR A 24 21.15 11.54 -4.94
C TYR A 24 19.82 11.84 -5.66
N PRO A 25 18.90 10.87 -5.81
CA PRO A 25 17.71 11.12 -6.60
C PRO A 25 16.91 12.22 -5.89
N HIS A 26 16.84 13.39 -6.51
CA HIS A 26 15.95 14.47 -6.11
C HIS A 26 14.51 14.10 -6.48
N SER A 27 14.02 12.97 -5.98
CA SER A 27 12.61 12.61 -6.10
C SER A 27 11.81 13.70 -5.40
N SER A 28 10.89 14.32 -6.12
CA SER A 28 9.94 15.24 -5.49
C SER A 28 9.12 14.48 -4.44
N ARG A 29 8.63 15.16 -3.40
CA ARG A 29 7.76 14.53 -2.39
C ARG A 29 6.54 13.85 -3.03
N GLY A 30 5.99 14.44 -4.09
CA GLY A 30 4.86 13.87 -4.83
C GLY A 30 5.22 12.55 -5.51
N GLU A 31 6.37 12.49 -6.16
CA GLU A 31 6.88 11.27 -6.80
C GLU A 31 7.18 10.15 -5.79
N ALA A 32 7.73 10.50 -4.62
CA ALA A 32 7.92 9.52 -3.54
C ALA A 32 6.59 8.93 -3.05
N LEU A 33 5.54 9.77 -2.95
CA LEU A 33 4.18 9.30 -2.62
C LEU A 33 3.58 8.45 -3.74
N ASP A 34 3.86 8.72 -5.01
CA ASP A 34 3.41 7.88 -6.13
C ASP A 34 4.01 6.49 -6.06
N ILE A 35 5.32 6.41 -5.83
CA ILE A 35 6.03 5.13 -5.68
C ILE A 35 5.45 4.37 -4.49
N GLN A 36 5.24 5.05 -3.35
CA GLN A 36 4.67 4.44 -2.17
C GLN A 36 3.23 3.95 -2.42
N LEU A 37 2.40 4.76 -3.06
CA LEU A 37 1.01 4.41 -3.37
C LEU A 37 0.95 3.22 -4.33
N ALA A 38 1.75 3.24 -5.39
CA ALA A 38 1.85 2.13 -6.33
C ALA A 38 2.32 0.83 -5.67
N GLY A 39 3.24 0.93 -4.71
CA GLY A 39 3.70 -0.21 -3.91
C GLY A 39 2.57 -0.82 -3.07
N HIS A 40 1.83 0.00 -2.32
CA HIS A 40 0.72 -0.49 -1.50
C HIS A 40 -0.41 -1.08 -2.33
N LEU A 41 -0.76 -0.44 -3.45
CA LEU A 41 -1.81 -0.94 -4.34
C LEU A 41 -1.41 -2.24 -5.03
N ALA A 42 -0.15 -2.40 -5.43
CA ALA A 42 0.33 -3.66 -6.00
C ALA A 42 0.35 -4.79 -4.96
N ALA A 43 0.75 -4.49 -3.71
CA ALA A 43 0.67 -5.46 -2.62
C ALA A 43 -0.78 -5.85 -2.30
N LEU A 44 -1.71 -4.88 -2.30
CA LEU A 44 -3.14 -5.13 -2.12
C LEU A 44 -3.68 -6.02 -3.24
N LEU A 45 -3.28 -5.77 -4.49
CA LEU A 45 -3.67 -6.57 -5.64
C LEU A 45 -3.19 -8.01 -5.53
N ALA A 46 -1.93 -8.22 -5.13
CA ALA A 46 -1.39 -9.56 -4.93
C ALA A 46 -2.15 -10.35 -3.85
N VAL A 47 -2.50 -9.71 -2.73
CA VAL A 47 -3.31 -10.37 -1.69
C VAL A 47 -4.74 -10.63 -2.17
N THR A 48 -5.28 -9.76 -3.02
CA THR A 48 -6.62 -9.95 -3.63
C THR A 48 -6.60 -11.13 -4.62
N ASP A 49 -5.52 -11.28 -5.37
CA ASP A 49 -5.26 -12.43 -6.24
C ASP A 49 -5.13 -13.74 -5.45
N GLU A 50 -4.39 -13.73 -4.34
CA GLU A 50 -4.25 -14.88 -3.43
C GLU A 50 -5.59 -15.31 -2.81
N LEU A 51 -6.52 -14.36 -2.61
CA LEU A 51 -7.90 -14.65 -2.19
C LEU A 51 -8.76 -15.22 -3.32
N GLY A 52 -8.25 -15.28 -4.56
CA GLY A 52 -9.01 -15.70 -5.74
C GLY A 52 -10.10 -14.69 -6.16
N LEU A 53 -9.99 -13.43 -5.74
CA LEU A 53 -10.98 -12.40 -6.02
C LEU A 53 -10.62 -11.64 -7.30
N ASP A 54 -11.24 -11.99 -8.42
CA ASP A 54 -11.11 -11.23 -9.66
C ASP A 54 -12.36 -10.37 -9.92
N ASP A 55 -12.60 -9.44 -9.00
CA ASP A 55 -13.73 -8.50 -9.06
C ASP A 55 -13.35 -7.18 -9.76
N ASP A 56 -14.36 -6.33 -10.03
CA ASP A 56 -14.15 -4.99 -10.60
C ASP A 56 -13.18 -4.14 -9.75
N GLY A 57 -13.10 -4.39 -8.45
CA GLY A 57 -12.15 -3.74 -7.55
C GLY A 57 -10.71 -4.09 -7.91
N ALA A 58 -10.41 -5.37 -8.15
CA ALA A 58 -9.09 -5.84 -8.56
C ALA A 58 -8.68 -5.25 -9.92
N VAL A 59 -9.60 -5.19 -10.88
CA VAL A 59 -9.38 -4.52 -12.18
C VAL A 59 -9.05 -3.04 -11.99
N ARG A 60 -9.80 -2.33 -11.16
CA ARG A 60 -9.57 -0.90 -10.88
C ARG A 60 -8.25 -0.66 -10.15
N ILE A 61 -7.84 -1.55 -9.24
CA ILE A 61 -6.51 -1.49 -8.60
C ILE A 61 -5.40 -1.67 -9.65
N ALA A 62 -5.53 -2.63 -10.57
CA ALA A 62 -4.54 -2.86 -11.62
C ALA A 62 -4.39 -1.65 -12.55
N ALA A 63 -5.52 -1.04 -12.95
CA ALA A 63 -5.54 0.20 -13.73
C ALA A 63 -4.87 1.36 -12.98
N GLN A 64 -5.13 1.49 -11.68
CA GLN A 64 -4.52 2.50 -10.82
C GLN A 64 -3.00 2.31 -10.71
N VAL A 65 -2.52 1.08 -10.54
CA VAL A 65 -1.09 0.75 -10.52
C VAL A 65 -0.44 1.07 -11.87
N THR A 66 -1.11 0.74 -12.97
CA THR A 66 -0.63 1.06 -14.33
C THR A 66 -0.50 2.57 -14.52
N ARG A 67 -1.47 3.35 -14.04
CA ARG A 67 -1.40 4.82 -14.09
C ARG A 67 -0.19 5.37 -13.34
N LEU A 68 0.12 4.82 -12.17
CA LEU A 68 1.21 5.31 -11.31
C LEU A 68 2.60 4.84 -11.78
N ARG A 69 2.72 3.63 -12.36
CA ARG A 69 4.01 3.06 -12.78
C ARG A 69 4.28 3.10 -14.29
N GLY A 70 3.26 3.34 -15.11
CA GLY A 70 3.33 3.26 -16.56
C GLY A 70 3.33 1.83 -17.13
N SER A 71 3.22 0.80 -16.28
CA SER A 71 3.27 -0.61 -16.68
C SER A 71 2.21 -1.44 -15.96
N HIS A 72 1.61 -2.39 -16.66
CA HIS A 72 0.64 -3.29 -16.06
C HIS A 72 1.28 -4.17 -14.98
N PRO A 73 0.67 -4.32 -13.78
CA PRO A 73 1.17 -5.24 -12.78
C PRO A 73 1.06 -6.69 -13.25
N VAL A 74 2.05 -7.52 -12.92
CA VAL A 74 1.95 -8.98 -13.09
C VAL A 74 0.88 -9.50 -12.13
N ARG A 75 -0.04 -10.30 -12.65
CA ARG A 75 -1.11 -10.96 -11.88
C ARG A 75 -0.85 -12.46 -11.86
N VAL A 76 -1.14 -13.09 -10.74
CA VAL A 76 -1.05 -14.55 -10.59
C VAL A 76 -2.42 -15.02 -10.14
N ALA A 77 -3.07 -15.88 -10.93
CA ALA A 77 -4.33 -16.48 -10.51
C ALA A 77 -4.06 -17.57 -9.47
N TYR A 78 -4.69 -17.47 -8.31
CA TYR A 78 -4.67 -18.52 -7.30
C TYR A 78 -6.03 -19.23 -7.27
N PRO A 79 -6.05 -20.56 -7.02
CA PRO A 79 -7.30 -21.23 -6.70
C PRO A 79 -7.86 -20.63 -5.40
N ALA A 80 -9.20 -20.56 -5.31
CA ALA A 80 -9.85 -20.07 -4.11
C ALA A 80 -9.40 -20.87 -2.87
N LEU A 81 -9.09 -20.16 -1.78
CA LEU A 81 -8.68 -20.79 -0.53
C LEU A 81 -9.82 -21.66 0.02
N ALA A 82 -9.49 -22.92 0.33
CA ALA A 82 -10.44 -23.85 0.94
C ALA A 82 -10.58 -23.65 2.46
N ASP A 83 -9.57 -23.06 3.12
CA ASP A 83 -9.57 -22.81 4.56
C ASP A 83 -10.02 -21.37 4.90
N GLY A 84 -11.05 -21.27 5.74
CA GLY A 84 -11.59 -20.00 6.20
C GLY A 84 -10.63 -19.23 7.11
N ALA A 85 -9.75 -19.89 7.87
CA ALA A 85 -8.80 -19.19 8.75
C ALA A 85 -7.72 -18.46 7.94
N ASP A 86 -7.18 -19.10 6.89
CA ASP A 86 -6.25 -18.49 5.94
C ASP A 86 -6.91 -17.33 5.18
N ALA A 87 -8.14 -17.51 4.68
CA ALA A 87 -8.89 -16.45 4.00
C ALA A 87 -9.11 -15.21 4.89
N ARG A 88 -9.50 -15.40 6.16
CA ARG A 88 -9.65 -14.28 7.11
C ARG A 88 -8.32 -13.58 7.40
N THR A 89 -7.21 -14.29 7.40
CA THR A 89 -5.88 -13.69 7.57
C THR A 89 -5.52 -12.82 6.37
N LEU A 90 -5.77 -13.28 5.16
CA LEU A 90 -5.56 -12.48 3.96
C LEU A 90 -6.49 -11.26 3.90
N HIS A 91 -7.76 -11.39 4.29
CA HIS A 91 -8.66 -10.24 4.36
C HIS A 91 -8.20 -9.16 5.36
N ARG A 92 -7.68 -9.55 6.53
CA ARG A 92 -7.07 -8.58 7.47
C ARG A 92 -5.87 -7.87 6.84
N ARG A 93 -4.96 -8.63 6.23
CA ARG A 93 -3.78 -8.08 5.53
C ARG A 93 -4.19 -7.12 4.41
N ALA A 94 -5.18 -7.49 3.61
CA ALA A 94 -5.72 -6.66 2.54
C ALA A 94 -6.34 -5.37 3.08
N ARG A 95 -7.13 -5.45 4.15
CA ARG A 95 -7.69 -4.27 4.82
C ARG A 95 -6.61 -3.31 5.33
N ASP A 96 -5.55 -3.83 5.94
CA ASP A 96 -4.44 -3.01 6.44
C ASP A 96 -3.66 -2.34 5.29
N LEU A 97 -3.45 -3.05 4.18
CA LEU A 97 -2.83 -2.49 2.97
C LEU A 97 -3.71 -1.39 2.34
N ALA A 98 -5.03 -1.59 2.31
CA ALA A 98 -5.98 -0.60 1.83
C ALA A 98 -5.97 0.66 2.71
N ALA A 99 -5.91 0.51 4.04
CA ALA A 99 -5.78 1.64 4.97
C ALA A 99 -4.48 2.45 4.73
N ARG A 100 -3.35 1.78 4.51
CA ARG A 100 -2.09 2.45 4.18
C ARG A 100 -2.15 3.16 2.82
N ALA A 101 -2.72 2.52 1.80
CA ALA A 101 -2.93 3.15 0.50
C ALA A 101 -3.82 4.40 0.59
N LEU A 102 -4.88 4.35 1.40
CA LEU A 102 -5.77 5.48 1.66
C LEU A 102 -5.04 6.68 2.26
N LEU A 103 -4.20 6.46 3.28
CA LEU A 103 -3.41 7.53 3.90
C LEU A 103 -2.46 8.21 2.90
N VAL A 104 -1.77 7.42 2.08
CA VAL A 104 -0.83 7.93 1.08
C VAL A 104 -1.57 8.68 -0.03
N ALA A 105 -2.68 8.13 -0.52
CA ALA A 105 -3.54 8.78 -1.51
C ALA A 105 -4.09 10.11 -1.00
N ALA A 106 -4.55 10.17 0.25
CA ALA A 106 -5.01 11.39 0.90
C ALA A 106 -3.87 12.43 1.03
N SER A 107 -2.67 12.00 1.45
CA SER A 107 -1.51 12.90 1.53
C SER A 107 -1.08 13.47 0.18
N ARG A 108 -1.34 12.74 -0.91
CA ARG A 108 -1.11 13.21 -2.29
C ARG A 108 -2.24 14.09 -2.83
N ALA A 109 -3.41 14.07 -2.18
CA ALA A 109 -4.67 14.56 -2.73
C ALA A 109 -5.13 13.81 -4.00
N ASP A 110 -4.79 12.53 -4.13
CA ASP A 110 -5.34 11.65 -5.17
C ASP A 110 -6.69 11.08 -4.72
N THR A 111 -7.75 11.85 -4.95
CA THR A 111 -9.11 11.50 -4.53
C THR A 111 -9.61 10.20 -5.16
N ALA A 112 -9.25 9.93 -6.42
CA ALA A 112 -9.66 8.70 -7.09
C ALA A 112 -9.05 7.46 -6.44
N ALA A 113 -7.75 7.51 -6.13
CA ALA A 113 -7.07 6.44 -5.40
C ALA A 113 -7.58 6.30 -3.96
N ALA A 114 -7.89 7.42 -3.29
CA ALA A 114 -8.43 7.41 -1.93
C ALA A 114 -9.81 6.73 -1.88
N ILE A 115 -10.73 7.08 -2.80
CA ILE A 115 -12.05 6.44 -2.89
C ILE A 115 -11.91 4.94 -3.16
N LEU A 116 -11.04 4.55 -4.11
CA LEU A 116 -10.79 3.14 -4.41
C LEU A 116 -10.26 2.40 -3.17
N ALA A 117 -9.30 2.98 -2.45
CA ALA A 117 -8.73 2.36 -1.25
C ALA A 117 -9.78 2.19 -0.14
N ALA A 118 -10.64 3.19 0.07
CA ALA A 118 -11.75 3.11 1.01
C ALA A 118 -12.76 2.01 0.64
N GLN A 119 -13.18 1.95 -0.64
CA GLN A 119 -14.09 0.90 -1.13
C GLN A 119 -13.52 -0.51 -0.92
N ARG A 120 -12.21 -0.69 -1.13
CA ARG A 120 -11.53 -1.98 -0.88
C ARG A 120 -11.42 -2.31 0.60
N MET A 121 -11.15 -1.32 1.44
CA MET A 121 -11.14 -1.48 2.89
C MET A 121 -12.50 -1.94 3.40
N ASP A 122 -13.60 -1.35 2.91
CA ASP A 122 -14.96 -1.72 3.26
C ASP A 122 -15.30 -3.14 2.78
N ALA A 123 -14.94 -3.50 1.54
CA ALA A 123 -15.16 -4.85 1.00
C ALA A 123 -14.46 -5.94 1.84
N HIS A 124 -13.21 -5.72 2.26
CA HIS A 124 -12.50 -6.66 3.11
C HIS A 124 -13.01 -6.66 4.56
N THR A 125 -13.54 -5.54 5.05
CA THR A 125 -14.22 -5.49 6.35
C THR A 125 -15.50 -6.30 6.33
N ALA A 126 -16.35 -6.11 5.30
CA ALA A 126 -17.56 -6.89 5.11
C ALA A 126 -17.27 -8.40 5.01
N ALA A 127 -16.20 -8.80 4.32
CA ALA A 127 -15.78 -10.20 4.25
C ALA A 127 -15.33 -10.78 5.59
N LEU A 128 -14.74 -9.97 6.48
CA LEU A 128 -14.36 -10.39 7.83
C LEU A 128 -15.53 -10.52 8.80
N GLU A 129 -16.57 -9.72 8.56
CA GLU A 129 -17.82 -9.68 9.34
C GLU A 129 -18.84 -10.71 8.86
N ALA A 130 -18.74 -11.17 7.62
CA ALA A 130 -19.51 -12.29 7.12
C ALA A 130 -19.24 -13.52 8.01
N PRO A 131 -20.28 -14.09 8.66
CA PRO A 131 -20.09 -15.32 9.42
C PRO A 131 -19.61 -16.42 8.48
N ASP A 132 -18.82 -17.35 9.04
CA ASP A 132 -18.44 -18.60 8.37
C ASP A 132 -19.70 -19.45 8.14
N ARG A 133 -20.50 -19.07 7.13
CA ARG A 133 -21.83 -19.64 6.88
C ARG A 133 -21.76 -21.13 6.48
N ALA A 134 -20.57 -21.68 6.28
CA ALA A 134 -20.35 -23.10 6.08
C ALA A 134 -20.42 -23.92 7.38
N GLY A 135 -20.11 -23.33 8.55
CA GLY A 135 -20.15 -24.04 9.85
C GLY A 135 -21.53 -24.07 10.53
N ALA A 136 -22.44 -23.18 10.15
CA ALA A 136 -23.74 -23.01 10.83
C ALA A 136 -24.89 -23.84 10.22
N GLN A 137 -24.73 -24.40 9.02
CA GLN A 137 -25.78 -25.18 8.35
C GLN A 137 -25.70 -26.70 8.60
N ALA A 138 -24.66 -27.20 9.26
CA ALA A 138 -24.45 -28.64 9.50
C ALA A 138 -25.08 -29.18 10.81
N GLY A 139 -25.73 -28.33 11.62
CA GLY A 139 -26.26 -28.69 12.94
C GLY A 139 -27.78 -28.82 13.05
N ALA A 140 -28.52 -28.77 11.93
CA ALA A 140 -29.98 -28.79 11.93
C ALA A 140 -30.53 -29.84 10.96
N HIS A 141 -30.35 -31.12 11.27
CA HIS A 141 -31.13 -32.22 10.71
C HIS A 141 -31.34 -33.31 11.77
#